data_AF-A0A653KAZ6-F1
#
_entry.id   AF-A0A653KAZ6-F1
#
_cell.length_a   1.000
_cell.length_b   1.000
_cell.length_c   1.000
_cell.angle_alpha   90.00
_cell.angle_beta   90.00
_cell.angle_gamma   90.00
#
_symmetry.space_group_name_H-M   'P 1'
#
loop_
_entity.id
_entity.type
_entity.pdbx_description
1 polymer ?
#
loop_
_entity_poly.entity_id
_entity_poly.type
_entity_poly.pdbx_seq_one_letter_code
_entity_poly.pdbx_strand_id
1 'polypeptide(L)'
;MLIGGRSLHFKNQEDYKVWADQQEKGAIGGGLFAKAGPEDYVGAIPAIRAVLYFKEGYSDEMREAIAQCFDDYSQIAKEHLTWLWQDEPPKGESESITFNKAKPIRDSLMNYSLMKAFYFLYTSGKEKFATGAWEFAVNGVSKWRSEMGIYQSSLTFSMPIHWVEENTQLFIELFINCAQRLKVNHGYAGYACIISQIREDKNEPTEAYFSRKWWAMDVGSPTKESNNLISGIKTVSWLTAINYEWFNKIQEEEALNSELPMSWFIGYDYGTGIIIQAGNLPLNGFVDEDPLPAVYVLLNRVLKPLRVEKIGSLHRGNHNNEENPLITGYRAEAWMKRFDIKDDQKLEYFGKLQSEPKLNSKHAFLDRRVDWG
;
A
#
# COMPACT_ATOMS: atom_id res chain seq x y z
N MET A 1 14.32 -33.05 -23.37
CA MET A 1 14.88 -33.78 -22.23
C MET A 1 14.12 -33.30 -20.99
N LEU A 2 13.12 -34.07 -20.56
CA LEU A 2 12.27 -33.76 -19.41
C LEU A 2 13.06 -34.08 -18.14
N ILE A 3 13.68 -33.06 -17.55
CA ILE A 3 14.17 -33.14 -16.17
C ILE A 3 12.95 -32.89 -15.29
N GLY A 4 12.58 -33.89 -14.47
CA GLY A 4 11.33 -33.95 -13.72
C GLY A 4 11.00 -32.65 -12.98
N GLY A 5 10.01 -31.92 -13.50
CA GLY A 5 9.43 -30.77 -12.81
C GLY A 5 8.57 -31.27 -11.66
N ARG A 6 9.03 -31.06 -10.43
CA ARG A 6 8.18 -31.21 -9.23
C ARG A 6 6.93 -30.33 -9.43
N SER A 7 5.74 -30.90 -9.26
CA SER A 7 4.50 -30.13 -9.25
C SER A 7 4.60 -29.05 -8.18
N LEU A 8 4.27 -27.80 -8.52
CA LEU A 8 4.16 -26.72 -7.55
C LEU A 8 2.95 -26.90 -6.63
N HIS A 9 1.92 -27.65 -7.04
CA HIS A 9 0.72 -27.84 -6.21
C HIS A 9 0.93 -28.83 -5.07
N PHE A 10 0.37 -28.50 -3.90
CA PHE A 10 0.29 -29.42 -2.77
C PHE A 10 -0.66 -30.57 -3.08
N LYS A 11 -0.31 -31.79 -2.64
CA LYS A 11 -1.11 -32.98 -2.95
C LYS A 11 -2.31 -33.13 -2.02
N ASN A 12 -2.22 -32.60 -0.80
CA ASN A 12 -3.23 -32.71 0.24
C ASN A 12 -3.06 -31.58 1.30
N GLN A 13 -4.00 -31.51 2.26
CA GLN A 13 -3.98 -30.49 3.31
C GLN A 13 -2.82 -30.63 4.31
N GLU A 14 -2.32 -31.85 4.54
CA GLU A 14 -1.20 -32.10 5.45
C GLU A 14 0.10 -31.53 4.86
N ASP A 15 0.34 -31.75 3.57
CA ASP A 15 1.47 -31.16 2.84
C ASP A 15 1.45 -29.62 2.94
N TYR A 16 0.26 -29.01 2.85
CA TYR A 16 0.10 -27.56 3.01
C TYR A 16 0.41 -27.08 4.44
N LYS A 17 -0.05 -27.81 5.47
CA LYS A 17 0.24 -27.46 6.87
C LYS A 17 1.72 -27.52 7.17
N VAL A 18 2.38 -28.61 6.76
CA VAL A 18 3.84 -28.77 6.92
C VAL A 18 4.59 -27.65 6.21
N TRP A 19 4.15 -27.25 5.02
CA TRP A 19 4.71 -26.11 4.32
C TRP A 19 4.50 -24.79 5.07
N ALA A 20 3.27 -24.53 5.56
CA ALA A 20 2.91 -23.29 6.25
C ALA A 20 3.69 -23.11 7.55
N ASP A 21 3.93 -24.19 8.30
CA ASP A 21 4.72 -24.20 9.54
C ASP A 21 6.21 -23.84 9.31
N GLN A 22 6.69 -23.92 8.06
CA GLN A 22 8.06 -23.53 7.66
C GLN A 22 8.14 -22.09 7.11
N GLN A 23 7.00 -21.40 6.99
CA GLN A 23 6.94 -20.03 6.49
C GLN A 23 6.90 -19.00 7.62
N GLU A 24 7.06 -17.74 7.25
CA GLU A 24 6.79 -16.62 8.14
C GLU A 24 5.33 -16.66 8.61
N LYS A 25 5.09 -16.27 9.86
CA LYS A 25 3.75 -16.23 10.45
C LYS A 25 2.81 -15.38 9.57
N GLY A 26 1.71 -15.98 9.15
CA GLY A 26 0.70 -15.32 8.29
C GLY A 26 0.95 -15.48 6.79
N ALA A 27 2.03 -16.14 6.37
CA ALA A 27 2.23 -16.49 4.97
C ALA A 27 1.15 -17.44 4.46
N ILE A 28 0.66 -17.17 3.25
CA ILE A 28 -0.40 -17.93 2.59
C ILE A 28 0.12 -18.47 1.26
N GLY A 29 -0.16 -19.75 0.99
CA GLY A 29 0.27 -20.42 -0.23
C GLY A 29 -0.32 -19.75 -1.46
N GLY A 30 0.48 -19.63 -2.51
CA GLY A 30 0.04 -18.97 -3.73
C GLY A 30 -1.06 -19.73 -4.44
N GLY A 31 -1.99 -19.01 -5.07
CA GLY A 31 -3.12 -19.67 -5.74
C GLY A 31 -4.11 -20.38 -4.81
N LEU A 32 -4.09 -20.11 -3.50
CA LEU A 32 -4.95 -20.80 -2.51
C LEU A 32 -6.43 -20.89 -2.94
N PHE A 33 -6.98 -19.78 -3.44
CA PHE A 33 -8.37 -19.69 -3.91
C PHE A 33 -8.50 -19.70 -5.44
N ALA A 34 -7.43 -20.07 -6.16
CA ALA A 34 -7.48 -20.33 -7.59
C ALA A 34 -7.97 -21.76 -7.86
N LYS A 35 -8.53 -22.01 -9.05
CA LYS A 35 -9.10 -23.32 -9.43
C LYS A 35 -8.12 -24.50 -9.29
N ALA A 36 -6.82 -24.25 -9.52
CA ALA A 36 -5.79 -25.27 -9.43
C ALA A 36 -5.37 -25.60 -7.99
N GLY A 37 -5.81 -24.82 -7.01
CA GLY A 37 -5.44 -24.96 -5.60
C GLY A 37 -4.05 -24.39 -5.27
N PRO A 38 -3.66 -24.46 -3.99
CA PRO A 38 -2.45 -23.83 -3.49
C PRO A 38 -1.17 -24.41 -4.09
N GLU A 39 -0.19 -23.54 -4.29
CA GLU A 39 1.15 -23.80 -4.82
C GLU A 39 2.23 -23.54 -3.74
N ASP A 40 3.36 -24.25 -3.86
CA ASP A 40 4.54 -24.27 -2.99
C ASP A 40 5.38 -22.99 -3.15
N TYR A 41 4.77 -21.84 -2.83
CA TYR A 41 5.40 -20.53 -2.68
C TYR A 41 4.50 -19.60 -1.87
N VAL A 42 5.07 -18.56 -1.25
CA VAL A 42 4.28 -17.53 -0.56
C VAL A 42 3.65 -16.61 -1.60
N GLY A 43 2.34 -16.73 -1.80
CA GLY A 43 1.62 -15.90 -2.76
C GLY A 43 0.86 -14.74 -2.15
N ALA A 44 0.65 -14.76 -0.83
CA ALA A 44 0.06 -13.66 -0.08
C ALA A 44 0.59 -13.62 1.36
N ILE A 45 0.72 -12.42 1.94
CA ILE A 45 1.10 -12.22 3.34
C ILE A 45 0.52 -10.90 3.90
N PRO A 46 -0.11 -10.89 5.08
CA PRO A 46 -0.54 -9.66 5.75
C PRO A 46 0.64 -8.79 6.16
N ALA A 47 0.57 -7.49 5.88
CA ALA A 47 1.60 -6.51 6.22
C ALA A 47 0.97 -5.13 6.45
N ILE A 48 1.79 -4.16 6.88
CA ILE A 48 1.43 -2.74 6.75
C ILE A 48 2.07 -2.21 5.47
N ARG A 49 1.25 -1.70 4.54
CA ARG A 49 1.68 -1.13 3.26
C ARG A 49 1.51 0.37 3.28
N ALA A 50 2.53 1.09 2.83
CA ALA A 50 2.45 2.47 2.40
C ALA A 50 2.32 2.55 0.87
N VAL A 51 1.57 3.55 0.41
CA VAL A 51 1.35 3.88 -0.99
C VAL A 51 1.47 5.39 -1.16
N LEU A 52 2.28 5.83 -2.11
CA LEU A 52 2.55 7.23 -2.41
C LEU A 52 2.41 7.48 -3.91
N TYR A 53 1.65 8.50 -4.29
CA TYR A 53 1.44 8.90 -5.68
C TYR A 53 2.09 10.26 -5.95
N PHE A 54 2.90 10.33 -7.00
CA PHE A 54 3.69 11.51 -7.33
C PHE A 54 3.83 11.69 -8.85
N LYS A 55 4.21 12.90 -9.27
CA LYS A 55 4.36 13.24 -10.69
C LYS A 55 5.81 13.03 -11.16
N GLU A 56 6.00 13.02 -12.47
CA GLU A 56 7.32 13.16 -13.09
C GLU A 56 8.37 12.12 -12.66
N GLY A 57 8.00 10.85 -12.44
CA GLY A 57 8.98 9.81 -12.06
C GLY A 57 10.11 9.60 -13.06
N TYR A 58 10.01 10.14 -14.27
CA TYR A 58 11.09 10.17 -15.24
C TYR A 58 12.21 11.17 -14.91
N SER A 59 11.93 12.25 -14.16
CA SER A 59 12.88 13.36 -13.99
C SER A 59 14.07 12.96 -13.12
N ASP A 60 15.23 13.60 -13.35
CA ASP A 60 16.44 13.31 -12.58
C ASP A 60 16.23 13.62 -11.09
N GLU A 61 15.50 14.69 -10.76
CA GLU A 61 15.13 15.05 -9.39
C GLU A 61 14.32 13.92 -8.73
N MET A 62 13.26 13.43 -9.40
CA MET A 62 12.42 12.38 -8.84
C MET A 62 13.12 11.03 -8.79
N ARG A 63 14.02 10.72 -9.74
CA ARG A 63 14.84 9.50 -9.70
C ARG A 63 15.80 9.50 -8.51
N GLU A 64 16.41 10.63 -8.21
CA GLU A 64 17.24 10.77 -7.00
C GLU A 64 16.38 10.66 -5.73
N ALA A 65 15.21 11.31 -5.70
CA ALA A 65 14.27 11.19 -4.58
C ALA A 65 13.84 9.73 -4.35
N ILE A 66 13.52 8.97 -5.41
CA ILE A 66 13.21 7.54 -5.36
C ILE A 66 14.39 6.75 -4.78
N ALA A 67 15.61 7.03 -5.24
CA ALA A 67 16.80 6.36 -4.74
C ALA A 67 17.01 6.62 -3.24
N GLN A 68 16.81 7.85 -2.77
CA GLN A 68 16.88 8.19 -1.35
C GLN A 68 15.78 7.50 -0.52
N CYS A 69 14.56 7.39 -1.05
CA CYS A 69 13.49 6.62 -0.41
C CYS A 69 13.86 5.14 -0.26
N PHE A 70 14.48 4.57 -1.29
CA PHE A 70 14.98 3.19 -1.23
C PHE A 70 16.16 3.04 -0.28
N ASP A 71 17.09 4.01 -0.24
CA ASP A 71 18.23 4.00 0.67
C ASP A 71 17.76 3.96 2.14
N ASP A 72 16.77 4.78 2.51
CA ASP A 72 16.17 4.78 3.85
C ASP A 72 15.43 3.46 4.16
N TYR A 73 14.63 2.96 3.21
CA TYR A 73 13.97 1.66 3.38
C TYR A 73 14.98 0.51 3.54
N SER A 74 16.06 0.53 2.75
CA SER A 74 17.12 -0.49 2.75
C SER A 74 17.89 -0.51 4.06
N GLN A 75 18.08 0.63 4.75
CA GLN A 75 18.67 0.65 6.09
C GLN A 75 17.91 -0.25 7.08
N ILE A 76 16.60 -0.38 6.90
CA ILE A 76 15.72 -1.20 7.73
C ILE A 76 15.62 -2.64 7.17
N ALA A 77 15.37 -2.77 5.87
CA ALA A 77 14.89 -4.02 5.28
C ALA A 77 15.97 -4.88 4.59
N LYS A 78 17.19 -4.36 4.37
CA LYS A 78 18.21 -5.02 3.51
C LYS A 78 18.49 -6.49 3.83
N GLU A 79 18.49 -6.86 5.12
CA GLU A 79 18.80 -8.22 5.57
C GLU A 79 17.66 -9.21 5.26
N HIS A 80 16.47 -8.69 4.92
CA HIS A 80 15.29 -9.46 4.56
C HIS A 80 15.10 -9.58 3.04
N LEU A 81 15.68 -8.67 2.25
CA LEU A 81 15.46 -8.63 0.80
C LEU A 81 16.25 -9.74 0.08
N THR A 82 15.55 -10.46 -0.79
CA THR A 82 16.07 -11.66 -1.47
C THR A 82 16.13 -11.47 -2.98
N TRP A 83 15.18 -10.73 -3.56
CA TRP A 83 15.07 -10.54 -5.00
C TRP A 83 14.78 -9.09 -5.38
N LEU A 84 15.32 -8.71 -6.53
CA LEU A 84 14.91 -7.56 -7.33
C LEU A 84 14.26 -8.10 -8.62
N TRP A 85 13.06 -7.61 -8.93
CA TRP A 85 12.43 -7.72 -10.24
C TRP A 85 12.34 -6.35 -10.92
N GLN A 86 12.56 -6.33 -12.23
CA GLN A 86 12.48 -5.13 -13.06
C GLN A 86 11.60 -5.37 -14.28
N ASP A 87 10.69 -4.45 -14.58
CA ASP A 87 9.98 -4.47 -15.86
C ASP A 87 10.84 -3.83 -16.95
N GLU A 88 11.03 -4.57 -18.04
CA GLU A 88 11.86 -4.19 -19.18
C GLU A 88 13.20 -3.48 -18.82
N PRO A 89 14.13 -4.18 -18.11
CA PRO A 89 15.34 -3.59 -17.54
C PRO A 89 16.24 -2.90 -18.58
N PRO A 90 17.13 -1.98 -18.14
CA PRO A 90 18.12 -1.37 -19.03
C PRO A 90 19.04 -2.43 -19.66
N LYS A 91 19.65 -2.08 -20.79
CA LYS A 91 20.56 -2.99 -21.50
C LYS A 91 21.67 -3.47 -20.57
N GLY A 92 21.84 -4.79 -20.47
CA GLY A 92 22.85 -5.42 -19.63
C GLY A 92 22.38 -5.78 -18.22
N GLU A 93 21.11 -5.57 -17.90
CA GLU A 93 20.48 -6.02 -16.66
C GLU A 93 19.43 -7.11 -16.91
N SER A 94 19.14 -7.87 -15.86
CA SER A 94 18.19 -8.98 -15.91
C SER A 94 16.88 -8.59 -15.25
N GLU A 95 15.78 -9.16 -15.76
CA GLU A 95 14.43 -8.95 -15.23
C GLU A 95 14.31 -9.41 -13.78
N SER A 96 15.11 -10.41 -13.37
CA SER A 96 15.14 -10.92 -12.00
C SER A 96 16.57 -11.18 -11.55
N ILE A 97 16.93 -10.64 -10.38
CA ILE A 97 18.29 -10.66 -9.82
C ILE A 97 18.18 -10.97 -8.32
N THR A 98 19.07 -11.79 -7.77
CA THR A 98 19.16 -11.93 -6.31
C THR A 98 19.62 -10.62 -5.70
N PHE A 99 19.00 -10.16 -4.62
CA PHE A 99 19.21 -8.82 -4.07
C PHE A 99 20.70 -8.51 -3.79
N ASN A 100 21.46 -9.47 -3.27
CA ASN A 100 22.89 -9.33 -3.03
C ASN A 100 23.76 -9.11 -4.28
N LYS A 101 23.22 -9.34 -5.48
CA LYS A 101 23.86 -9.08 -6.78
C LYS A 101 23.23 -7.87 -7.49
N ALA A 102 22.17 -7.28 -6.93
CA ALA A 102 21.55 -6.10 -7.50
C ALA A 102 22.51 -4.92 -7.42
N LYS A 103 22.51 -4.11 -8.47
CA LYS A 103 23.19 -2.81 -8.44
C LYS A 103 22.41 -1.84 -7.56
N PRO A 104 23.05 -0.77 -7.06
CA PRO A 104 22.32 0.36 -6.49
C PRO A 104 21.19 0.82 -7.43
N ILE A 105 20.02 1.14 -6.87
CA ILE A 105 18.86 1.56 -7.66
C ILE A 105 19.17 2.82 -8.51
N ARG A 106 19.99 3.72 -7.96
CA ARG A 106 20.46 4.95 -8.61
C ARG A 106 21.19 4.66 -9.93
N ASP A 107 22.07 3.67 -9.94
CA ASP A 107 22.81 3.26 -11.14
C ASP A 107 21.87 2.72 -12.22
N SER A 108 20.88 1.94 -11.80
CA SER A 108 19.88 1.35 -12.70
C SER A 108 18.98 2.45 -13.30
N LEU A 109 18.51 3.40 -12.47
CA LEU A 109 17.69 4.53 -12.88
C LEU A 109 18.40 5.46 -13.88
N MET A 110 19.70 5.72 -13.72
CA MET A 110 20.49 6.51 -14.68
C MET A 110 20.55 5.88 -16.08
N ASN A 111 20.41 4.55 -16.18
CA ASN A 111 20.46 3.83 -17.45
C ASN A 111 19.10 3.78 -18.18
N TYR A 112 18.01 4.22 -17.57
CA TYR A 112 16.72 4.35 -18.24
C TYR A 112 16.65 5.65 -19.05
N SER A 113 16.19 5.56 -20.30
CA SER A 113 15.75 6.74 -21.05
C SER A 113 14.61 7.45 -20.32
N LEU A 114 14.57 8.78 -20.36
CA LEU A 114 13.44 9.58 -19.83
C LEU A 114 12.11 9.25 -20.55
N MET A 115 12.18 8.73 -21.78
CA MET A 115 11.01 8.34 -22.57
C MET A 115 10.48 6.94 -22.22
N LYS A 116 11.18 6.21 -21.34
CA LYS A 116 10.81 4.86 -20.93
C LYS A 116 10.28 4.87 -19.49
N ALA A 117 9.16 4.19 -19.27
CA ALA A 117 8.68 3.93 -17.92
C ALA A 117 9.56 2.84 -17.28
N PHE A 118 9.62 2.80 -15.97
CA PHE A 118 10.35 1.76 -15.26
C PHE A 118 9.51 1.22 -14.10
N TYR A 119 9.80 -0.01 -13.73
CA TYR A 119 9.27 -0.60 -12.52
C TYR A 119 10.36 -1.41 -11.82
N PHE A 120 10.49 -1.22 -10.51
CA PHE A 120 11.35 -2.03 -9.64
C PHE A 120 10.48 -2.65 -8.55
N LEU A 121 10.75 -3.91 -8.21
CA LEU A 121 10.18 -4.62 -7.08
C LEU A 121 11.28 -5.34 -6.31
N TYR A 122 11.57 -4.85 -5.12
CA TYR A 122 12.42 -5.50 -4.13
C TYR A 122 11.52 -6.23 -3.15
N THR A 123 11.77 -7.52 -2.92
CA THR A 123 10.92 -8.35 -2.05
C THR A 123 11.74 -9.28 -1.18
N SER A 124 11.13 -9.71 -0.07
CA SER A 124 11.63 -10.76 0.83
C SER A 124 11.12 -12.17 0.49
N GLY A 125 10.41 -12.34 -0.63
CA GLY A 125 9.93 -13.65 -1.08
C GLY A 125 11.09 -14.65 -1.26
N LYS A 126 10.94 -15.89 -0.79
CA LYS A 126 12.01 -16.90 -0.90
C LYS A 126 12.30 -17.25 -2.37
N GLU A 127 11.25 -17.53 -3.12
CA GLU A 127 11.31 -17.78 -4.56
C GLU A 127 11.24 -16.46 -5.34
N LYS A 128 11.86 -16.43 -6.54
CA LYS A 128 11.91 -15.22 -7.39
C LYS A 128 10.56 -14.61 -7.80
N PHE A 129 9.47 -15.35 -7.61
CA PHE A 129 8.11 -14.95 -7.92
C PHE A 129 7.20 -14.94 -6.69
N ALA A 130 7.74 -15.23 -5.49
CA ALA A 130 7.00 -15.16 -4.25
C ALA A 130 6.95 -13.72 -3.73
N THR A 131 5.99 -13.44 -2.86
CA THR A 131 5.96 -12.20 -2.08
C THR A 131 6.51 -12.44 -0.67
N GLY A 132 6.69 -11.35 0.08
CA GLY A 132 7.06 -11.34 1.48
C GLY A 132 6.62 -10.03 2.12
N ALA A 133 6.62 -9.97 3.45
CA ALA A 133 6.10 -8.81 4.18
C ALA A 133 6.98 -7.55 4.01
N TRP A 134 8.28 -7.74 3.73
CA TRP A 134 9.19 -6.69 3.31
C TRP A 134 9.16 -6.56 1.80
N GLU A 135 8.61 -5.47 1.31
CA GLU A 135 8.51 -5.15 -0.11
C GLU A 135 8.76 -3.66 -0.34
N PHE A 136 9.46 -3.31 -1.41
CA PHE A 136 9.55 -1.95 -1.93
C PHE A 136 9.34 -2.02 -3.44
N ALA A 137 8.34 -1.31 -3.93
CA ALA A 137 8.06 -1.23 -5.37
C ALA A 137 7.90 0.21 -5.81
N VAL A 138 8.38 0.53 -7.01
CA VAL A 138 8.25 1.86 -7.59
C VAL A 138 8.00 1.77 -9.08
N ASN A 139 7.00 2.50 -9.55
CA ASN A 139 6.67 2.69 -10.95
C ASN A 139 6.89 4.15 -11.32
N GLY A 140 7.84 4.42 -12.21
CA GLY A 140 8.07 5.74 -12.79
C GLY A 140 7.45 5.85 -14.17
N VAL A 141 6.52 6.80 -14.35
CA VAL A 141 5.96 7.07 -15.68
C VAL A 141 6.98 7.81 -16.56
N SER A 142 6.97 7.53 -17.87
CA SER A 142 7.84 8.23 -18.83
C SER A 142 7.46 9.69 -19.01
N LYS A 143 8.38 10.50 -19.54
CA LYS A 143 8.16 11.92 -19.84
C LYS A 143 6.91 12.16 -20.68
N TRP A 144 6.80 11.47 -21.82
CA TRP A 144 5.63 11.58 -22.71
C TRP A 144 4.32 11.28 -21.96
N ARG A 145 4.27 10.21 -21.14
CA ARG A 145 3.07 9.87 -20.35
C ARG A 145 2.76 10.97 -19.33
N SER A 146 3.77 11.48 -18.65
CA SER A 146 3.60 12.57 -17.67
C SER A 146 3.04 13.85 -18.33
N GLU A 147 3.53 14.21 -19.52
CA GLU A 147 3.08 15.40 -20.27
C GLU A 147 1.62 15.30 -20.76
N MET A 148 1.08 14.08 -20.92
CA MET A 148 -0.34 13.90 -21.23
C MET A 148 -1.27 14.29 -20.07
N GLY A 149 -0.75 14.42 -18.85
CA GLY A 149 -1.53 14.80 -17.66
C GLY A 149 -2.51 13.73 -17.14
N ILE A 150 -2.51 12.54 -17.76
CA ILE A 150 -3.40 11.41 -17.41
C ILE A 150 -2.63 10.20 -16.85
N TYR A 151 -1.37 10.40 -16.45
CA TYR A 151 -0.55 9.39 -15.81
C TYR A 151 0.15 9.95 -14.57
N GLN A 152 0.37 9.09 -13.57
CA GLN A 152 1.23 9.41 -12.44
C GLN A 152 2.03 8.19 -11.96
N SER A 153 3.14 8.48 -11.31
CA SER A 153 4.03 7.49 -10.70
C SER A 153 3.48 7.02 -9.36
N SER A 154 3.95 5.86 -8.90
CA SER A 154 3.60 5.31 -7.60
C SER A 154 4.83 4.70 -6.92
N LEU A 155 4.94 4.85 -5.60
CA LEU A 155 5.89 4.12 -4.77
C LEU A 155 5.13 3.44 -3.64
N THR A 156 5.49 2.19 -3.36
CA THR A 156 4.94 1.42 -2.26
C THR A 156 6.07 0.80 -1.45
N PHE A 157 5.88 0.70 -0.14
CA PHE A 157 6.71 -0.16 0.69
C PHE A 157 5.88 -0.85 1.75
N SER A 158 6.32 -2.01 2.23
CA SER A 158 5.64 -2.74 3.29
C SER A 158 6.61 -3.34 4.28
N MET A 159 6.11 -3.56 5.49
CA MET A 159 6.83 -4.18 6.60
C MET A 159 5.88 -5.12 7.37
N PRO A 160 6.40 -6.14 8.07
CA PRO A 160 5.58 -7.00 8.92
C PRO A 160 4.78 -6.20 9.94
N ILE A 161 3.54 -6.62 10.19
CA ILE A 161 2.62 -5.94 11.13
C ILE A 161 3.27 -5.72 12.49
N HIS A 162 3.79 -6.80 13.08
CA HIS A 162 4.40 -6.75 14.41
C HIS A 162 5.61 -5.81 14.46
N TRP A 163 6.42 -5.78 13.38
CA TRP A 163 7.55 -4.86 13.30
C TRP A 163 7.07 -3.40 13.35
N VAL A 164 6.01 -3.05 12.62
CA VAL A 164 5.45 -1.69 12.62
C VAL A 164 4.80 -1.32 13.96
N GLU A 165 4.18 -2.26 14.65
CA GLU A 165 3.63 -2.04 16.00
C GLU A 165 4.72 -1.72 17.03
N GLU A 166 5.90 -2.34 16.89
CA GLU A 166 7.06 -2.09 17.74
C GLU A 166 7.87 -0.85 17.32
N ASN A 167 7.86 -0.53 16.02
CA ASN A 167 8.69 0.50 15.39
C ASN A 167 7.85 1.59 14.70
N THR A 168 6.73 1.95 15.31
CA THR A 168 5.69 2.82 14.71
C THR A 168 6.25 4.14 14.19
N GLN A 169 7.09 4.80 15.00
CA GLN A 169 7.71 6.07 14.61
C GLN A 169 8.68 5.92 13.44
N LEU A 170 9.41 4.82 13.32
CA LEU A 170 10.30 4.57 12.17
C LEU A 170 9.50 4.41 10.87
N PHE A 171 8.35 3.73 10.92
CA PHE A 171 7.47 3.61 9.77
C PHE A 171 6.87 4.98 9.36
N ILE A 172 6.37 5.74 10.33
CA ILE A 172 5.81 7.08 10.09
C ILE A 172 6.89 8.01 9.52
N GLU A 173 8.10 8.00 10.08
CA GLU A 173 9.22 8.82 9.63
C GLU A 173 9.59 8.49 8.18
N LEU A 174 9.69 7.21 7.83
CA LEU A 174 9.93 6.79 6.45
C LEU A 174 8.82 7.28 5.51
N PHE A 175 7.55 7.16 5.91
CA PHE A 175 6.42 7.65 5.13
C PHE A 175 6.48 9.17 4.90
N ILE A 176 6.76 9.96 5.95
CA ILE A 176 6.92 11.42 5.86
C ILE A 176 8.08 11.78 4.93
N ASN A 177 9.25 11.17 5.12
CA ASN A 177 10.44 11.49 4.36
C ASN A 177 10.28 11.12 2.87
N CYS A 178 9.64 9.99 2.56
CA CYS A 178 9.29 9.64 1.19
C CYS A 178 8.26 10.63 0.61
N ALA A 179 7.22 10.99 1.37
CA ALA A 179 6.21 11.95 0.94
C ALA A 179 6.81 13.32 0.60
N GLN A 180 7.72 13.80 1.43
CA GLN A 180 8.43 15.07 1.24
C GLN A 180 9.33 15.05 0.00
N ARG A 181 10.21 14.04 -0.13
CA ARG A 181 11.17 13.95 -1.24
C ARG A 181 10.48 13.82 -2.60
N LEU A 182 9.41 13.04 -2.65
CA LEU A 182 8.64 12.78 -3.87
C LEU A 182 7.60 13.86 -4.16
N LYS A 183 7.43 14.85 -3.27
CA LYS A 183 6.41 15.92 -3.38
C LYS A 183 5.04 15.33 -3.68
N VAL A 184 4.63 14.35 -2.87
CA VAL A 184 3.47 13.49 -3.19
C VAL A 184 2.19 14.30 -3.30
N ASN A 185 1.37 13.96 -4.30
CA ASN A 185 0.04 14.54 -4.42
C ASN A 185 -0.87 13.99 -3.33
N HIS A 186 -0.81 12.68 -3.13
CA HIS A 186 -1.51 11.97 -2.08
C HIS A 186 -0.91 10.59 -1.85
N GLY A 187 -1.34 9.95 -0.78
CA GLY A 187 -0.94 8.60 -0.43
C GLY A 187 -1.63 8.13 0.83
N TYR A 188 -1.41 6.89 1.21
CA TYR A 188 -1.95 6.33 2.44
C TYR A 188 -1.10 5.16 2.92
N ALA A 189 -1.22 4.81 4.20
CA ALA A 189 -0.62 3.61 4.74
C ALA A 189 -1.52 2.93 5.77
N GLY A 190 -1.52 1.60 5.80
CA GLY A 190 -2.31 0.78 6.74
C GLY A 190 -2.21 -0.71 6.44
N TYR A 191 -3.12 -1.51 7.01
CA TYR A 191 -3.17 -2.96 6.75
C TYR A 191 -3.31 -3.24 5.25
N ALA A 192 -2.59 -4.25 4.77
CA ALA A 192 -2.70 -4.77 3.41
C ALA A 192 -2.46 -6.28 3.40
N CYS A 193 -2.87 -6.94 2.32
CA CYS A 193 -2.43 -8.29 1.99
C CYS A 193 -1.50 -8.16 0.79
N ILE A 194 -0.19 -8.25 1.03
CA ILE A 194 0.79 -8.19 -0.06
C ILE A 194 0.67 -9.49 -0.83
N ILE A 195 0.36 -9.40 -2.11
CA ILE A 195 0.32 -10.56 -3.01
C ILE A 195 1.54 -10.56 -3.93
N SER A 196 1.91 -11.73 -4.44
CA SER A 196 2.94 -11.81 -5.47
C SER A 196 2.54 -10.98 -6.68
N GLN A 197 3.21 -9.85 -6.90
CA GLN A 197 2.94 -8.97 -8.04
C GLN A 197 3.29 -9.64 -9.38
N ILE A 198 4.28 -10.54 -9.39
CA ILE A 198 4.70 -11.32 -10.57
C ILE A 198 3.65 -12.38 -10.95
N ARG A 199 2.82 -12.82 -10.00
CA ARG A 199 1.75 -13.81 -10.19
C ARG A 199 0.40 -13.31 -9.68
N GLU A 200 0.13 -12.02 -9.82
CA GLU A 200 -1.03 -11.36 -9.21
C GLU A 200 -2.35 -12.06 -9.53
N ASP A 201 -2.58 -12.47 -10.79
CA ASP A 201 -3.81 -13.12 -11.23
C ASP A 201 -4.17 -14.35 -10.39
N LYS A 202 -3.16 -15.10 -9.94
CA LYS A 202 -3.36 -16.31 -9.11
C LYS A 202 -3.67 -15.97 -7.66
N ASN A 203 -3.26 -14.79 -7.17
CA ASN A 203 -3.28 -14.43 -5.76
C ASN A 203 -4.30 -13.33 -5.42
N GLU A 204 -4.83 -12.60 -6.40
CA GLU A 204 -5.94 -11.65 -6.20
C GLU A 204 -7.18 -12.30 -5.56
N PRO A 205 -7.57 -13.56 -5.86
CA PRO A 205 -8.66 -14.22 -5.13
C PRO A 205 -8.39 -14.32 -3.61
N THR A 206 -7.13 -14.48 -3.21
CA THR A 206 -6.71 -14.49 -1.80
C THR A 206 -6.85 -13.11 -1.17
N GLU A 207 -6.37 -12.05 -1.82
CA GLU A 207 -6.59 -10.68 -1.35
C GLU A 207 -8.08 -10.34 -1.25
N ALA A 208 -8.88 -10.79 -2.23
CA ALA A 208 -10.32 -10.63 -2.22
C ALA A 208 -10.99 -11.35 -1.04
N TYR A 209 -10.56 -12.57 -0.70
CA TYR A 209 -11.07 -13.27 0.48
C TYR A 209 -10.78 -12.47 1.76
N PHE A 210 -9.54 -12.01 1.93
CA PHE A 210 -9.13 -11.31 3.15
C PHE A 210 -9.74 -9.92 3.30
N SER A 211 -9.99 -9.19 2.21
CA SER A 211 -10.67 -7.88 2.29
C SER A 211 -12.10 -7.94 2.84
N ARG A 212 -12.73 -9.13 2.78
CA ARG A 212 -14.05 -9.38 3.38
C ARG A 212 -13.97 -9.68 4.86
N LYS A 213 -12.78 -9.99 5.38
CA LYS A 213 -12.51 -10.25 6.80
C LYS A 213 -11.89 -9.04 7.48
N TRP A 214 -11.03 -8.31 6.80
CA TRP A 214 -10.37 -7.09 7.27
C TRP A 214 -10.80 -5.92 6.39
N TRP A 215 -11.87 -5.25 6.80
CA TRP A 215 -12.50 -4.20 6.00
C TRP A 215 -11.62 -2.96 5.84
N ALA A 216 -10.71 -2.66 6.78
CA ALA A 216 -9.84 -1.50 6.65
C ALA A 216 -8.61 -1.76 5.76
N MET A 217 -8.37 -3.01 5.37
CA MET A 217 -7.24 -3.42 4.55
C MET A 217 -7.26 -2.75 3.17
N ASP A 218 -6.11 -2.23 2.72
CA ASP A 218 -5.88 -1.79 1.35
C ASP A 218 -5.89 -2.98 0.39
N VAL A 219 -6.49 -2.79 -0.79
CA VAL A 219 -6.73 -3.85 -1.78
C VAL A 219 -6.39 -3.36 -3.18
N GLY A 220 -5.74 -4.21 -3.96
CA GLY A 220 -5.47 -3.98 -5.38
C GLY A 220 -4.03 -3.53 -5.63
N SER A 221 -3.79 -3.01 -6.83
CA SER A 221 -2.46 -2.67 -7.32
C SER A 221 -2.31 -1.15 -7.48
N PRO A 222 -1.58 -0.48 -6.57
CA PRO A 222 -1.35 0.96 -6.64
C PRO A 222 -0.79 1.44 -7.98
N THR A 223 0.15 0.68 -8.58
CA THR A 223 0.72 1.01 -9.89
C THR A 223 -0.33 0.98 -11.01
N LYS A 224 -1.28 0.05 -10.95
CA LYS A 224 -2.32 -0.09 -11.96
C LYS A 224 -3.47 0.89 -11.78
N GLU A 225 -3.71 1.32 -10.55
CA GLU A 225 -4.76 2.27 -10.18
C GLU A 225 -4.31 3.73 -10.34
N SER A 226 -3.00 3.99 -10.42
CA SER A 226 -2.44 5.34 -10.34
C SER A 226 -3.11 6.32 -11.31
N ASN A 227 -3.38 5.94 -12.55
CA ASN A 227 -3.99 6.83 -13.55
C ASN A 227 -5.42 7.24 -13.20
N ASN A 228 -6.15 6.43 -12.43
CA ASN A 228 -7.51 6.75 -11.97
C ASN A 228 -7.53 7.64 -10.73
N LEU A 229 -6.36 7.98 -10.18
CA LEU A 229 -6.19 8.69 -8.91
C LEU A 229 -5.51 10.05 -9.07
N ILE A 230 -5.56 10.64 -10.27
CA ILE A 230 -4.86 11.90 -10.55
C ILE A 230 -5.58 13.10 -9.94
N SER A 231 -6.91 13.06 -9.93
CA SER A 231 -7.77 14.15 -9.47
C SER A 231 -8.39 13.90 -8.09
N GLY A 232 -7.93 12.88 -7.36
CA GLY A 232 -8.45 12.59 -6.03
C GLY A 232 -7.83 11.35 -5.39
N ILE A 233 -8.28 11.07 -4.17
CA ILE A 233 -7.79 9.96 -3.35
C ILE A 233 -8.61 8.69 -3.59
N LYS A 234 -7.99 7.53 -3.35
CA LYS A 234 -8.65 6.22 -3.37
C LYS A 234 -9.47 5.99 -2.11
N THR A 235 -8.84 6.22 -0.96
CA THR A 235 -9.32 5.88 0.38
C THR A 235 -8.55 6.68 1.40
N VAL A 236 -9.06 6.73 2.63
CA VAL A 236 -8.29 7.07 3.83
C VAL A 236 -7.76 5.79 4.49
N SER A 237 -6.75 5.93 5.35
CA SER A 237 -6.19 4.84 6.17
C SER A 237 -5.51 5.40 7.43
N TRP A 238 -4.71 4.57 8.12
CA TRP A 238 -3.96 4.97 9.32
C TRP A 238 -3.14 6.23 9.10
N LEU A 239 -2.35 6.27 8.03
CA LEU A 239 -1.72 7.50 7.54
C LEU A 239 -2.39 7.88 6.23
N THR A 240 -2.71 9.15 6.04
CA THR A 240 -3.27 9.67 4.79
C THR A 240 -2.54 10.96 4.41
N ALA A 241 -1.78 10.93 3.31
CA ALA A 241 -1.09 12.10 2.76
C ALA A 241 -1.96 12.79 1.72
N ILE A 242 -2.04 14.11 1.75
CA ILE A 242 -2.77 14.95 0.80
C ILE A 242 -2.02 16.26 0.60
N ASN A 243 -1.89 16.70 -0.65
CA ASN A 243 -1.24 17.96 -0.98
C ASN A 243 -2.03 19.17 -0.42
N TYR A 244 -1.36 20.30 -0.28
CA TYR A 244 -2.00 21.51 0.24
C TYR A 244 -3.11 22.07 -0.67
N GLU A 245 -3.01 21.86 -1.99
CA GLU A 245 -4.06 22.29 -2.91
C GLU A 245 -5.43 21.65 -2.57
N TRP A 246 -5.42 20.38 -2.17
CA TRP A 246 -6.63 19.64 -1.80
C TRP A 246 -6.99 19.83 -0.33
N PHE A 247 -6.00 19.83 0.56
CA PHE A 247 -6.23 20.00 1.99
C PHE A 247 -6.82 21.37 2.33
N ASN A 248 -6.35 22.45 1.68
CA ASN A 248 -6.85 23.80 1.96
C ASN A 248 -8.36 23.93 1.64
N LYS A 249 -8.85 23.24 0.59
CA LYS A 249 -10.29 23.21 0.26
C LYS A 249 -11.10 22.58 1.39
N ILE A 250 -10.59 21.50 1.99
CA ILE A 250 -11.23 20.85 3.13
C ILE A 250 -11.18 21.75 4.38
N GLN A 251 -10.05 22.41 4.63
CA GLN A 251 -9.86 23.31 5.77
C GLN A 251 -10.80 24.52 5.70
N GLU A 252 -11.10 25.04 4.50
CA GLU A 252 -12.02 26.15 4.30
C GLU A 252 -13.50 25.77 4.53
N GLU A 253 -13.87 24.51 4.25
CA GLU A 253 -15.25 24.02 4.32
C GLU A 253 -15.61 23.36 5.66
N GLU A 254 -14.65 22.71 6.32
CA GLU A 254 -14.87 21.90 7.52
C GLU A 254 -14.24 22.54 8.78
N ALA A 255 -14.95 22.43 9.91
CA ALA A 255 -14.42 22.81 11.21
C ALA A 255 -13.47 21.72 11.76
N LEU A 256 -12.28 21.57 11.16
CA LEU A 256 -11.37 20.45 11.39
C LEU A 256 -11.05 20.16 12.87
N ASN A 257 -10.93 21.18 13.72
CA ASN A 257 -10.73 21.00 15.16
C ASN A 257 -11.88 20.24 15.86
N SER A 258 -13.11 20.37 15.34
CA SER A 258 -14.28 19.64 15.83
C SER A 258 -14.45 18.29 15.13
N GLU A 259 -14.11 18.22 13.84
CA GLU A 259 -14.30 17.02 13.02
C GLU A 259 -13.21 15.95 13.25
N LEU A 260 -11.98 16.40 13.51
CA LEU A 260 -10.80 15.57 13.75
C LEU A 260 -10.13 15.97 15.08
N PRO A 261 -10.71 15.58 16.24
CA PRO A 261 -10.20 16.01 17.53
C PRO A 261 -8.75 15.54 17.74
N MET A 262 -7.86 16.47 18.08
CA MET A 262 -6.41 16.24 18.14
C MET A 262 -5.95 15.26 19.25
N SER A 263 -6.88 14.72 20.04
CA SER A 263 -6.61 13.60 20.95
C SER A 263 -6.44 12.27 20.19
N TRP A 264 -7.00 12.13 18.99
CA TRP A 264 -6.93 10.90 18.17
C TRP A 264 -6.32 11.13 16.79
N PHE A 265 -6.29 12.38 16.33
CA PHE A 265 -5.72 12.77 15.04
C PHE A 265 -4.51 13.69 15.22
N ILE A 266 -3.53 13.58 14.33
CA ILE A 266 -2.37 14.49 14.28
C ILE A 266 -1.95 14.70 12.83
N GLY A 267 -1.61 15.95 12.52
CA GLY A 267 -1.09 16.36 11.21
C GLY A 267 0.42 16.50 11.22
N TYR A 268 1.08 16.09 10.15
CA TYR A 268 2.50 16.31 9.88
C TYR A 268 2.68 17.03 8.55
N ASP A 269 3.35 18.18 8.56
CA ASP A 269 3.76 18.87 7.34
C ASP A 269 4.87 18.07 6.64
N TYR A 270 4.73 17.86 5.33
CA TYR A 270 5.78 17.28 4.48
C TYR A 270 6.24 18.25 3.38
N GLY A 271 6.03 19.55 3.57
CA GLY A 271 6.45 20.65 2.70
C GLY A 271 5.49 20.98 1.55
N THR A 272 4.88 19.96 0.93
CA THR A 272 3.92 20.16 -0.19
C THR A 272 2.49 19.72 0.14
N GLY A 273 2.28 19.28 1.39
CA GLY A 273 0.99 18.86 1.91
C GLY A 273 1.08 18.43 3.36
N ILE A 274 0.04 17.75 3.80
CA ILE A 274 -0.11 17.23 5.16
C ILE A 274 -0.34 15.71 5.17
N ILE A 275 0.27 15.03 6.14
CA ILE A 275 -0.07 13.66 6.50
C ILE A 275 -0.96 13.70 7.74
N ILE A 276 -2.14 13.11 7.64
CA ILE A 276 -3.04 12.92 8.78
C ILE A 276 -2.86 11.49 9.29
N GLN A 277 -2.42 11.37 10.54
CA GLN A 277 -2.43 10.11 11.28
C GLN A 277 -3.73 9.96 12.07
N ALA A 278 -4.39 8.83 11.90
CA ALA A 278 -5.66 8.46 12.52
C ALA A 278 -5.46 7.32 13.53
N GLY A 279 -5.29 7.67 14.82
CA GLY A 279 -5.02 6.73 15.91
C GLY A 279 -3.53 6.38 16.08
N ASN A 280 -3.22 5.61 17.12
CA ASN A 280 -1.85 5.21 17.45
C ASN A 280 -1.28 4.17 16.47
N LEU A 281 -2.06 3.13 16.18
CA LEU A 281 -1.64 1.98 15.39
C LEU A 281 -2.58 1.81 14.20
N PRO A 282 -2.12 1.16 13.12
CA PRO A 282 -3.02 0.76 12.04
C PRO A 282 -4.07 -0.22 12.58
N LEU A 283 -5.30 -0.10 12.10
CA LEU A 283 -6.43 -0.96 12.46
C LEU A 283 -6.84 -1.78 11.24
N ASN A 284 -7.13 -3.07 11.44
CA ASN A 284 -7.42 -4.01 10.36
C ASN A 284 -8.89 -3.97 9.91
N GLY A 285 -9.81 -3.44 10.73
CA GLY A 285 -11.24 -3.47 10.44
C GLY A 285 -11.80 -4.90 10.48
N PHE A 286 -11.38 -5.74 11.44
CA PHE A 286 -11.79 -7.14 11.49
C PHE A 286 -13.30 -7.25 11.74
N VAL A 287 -14.00 -7.95 10.85
CA VAL A 287 -15.47 -7.97 10.80
C VAL A 287 -16.15 -8.50 12.05
N ASP A 288 -15.49 -9.40 12.79
CA ASP A 288 -16.05 -10.02 13.98
C ASP A 288 -15.73 -9.22 15.26
N GLU A 289 -14.95 -8.13 15.17
CA GLU A 289 -14.56 -7.28 16.29
C GLU A 289 -14.98 -5.82 16.06
N ASP A 290 -14.36 -5.16 15.09
CA ASP A 290 -14.67 -3.80 14.69
C ASP A 290 -14.40 -3.60 13.18
N PRO A 291 -15.41 -3.76 12.31
CA PRO A 291 -15.25 -3.55 10.88
C PRO A 291 -15.06 -2.07 10.47
N LEU A 292 -15.48 -1.13 11.31
CA LEU A 292 -15.54 0.30 10.97
C LEU A 292 -14.93 1.14 12.10
N PRO A 293 -13.59 1.15 12.24
CA PRO A 293 -12.93 1.94 13.27
C PRO A 293 -13.32 3.41 13.20
N ALA A 294 -13.60 4.01 14.37
CA ALA A 294 -14.16 5.37 14.41
C ALA A 294 -13.22 6.40 13.79
N VAL A 295 -11.92 6.23 14.00
CA VAL A 295 -10.88 7.09 13.43
C VAL A 295 -10.90 7.11 11.90
N TYR A 296 -11.22 5.99 11.24
CA TYR A 296 -11.27 5.91 9.78
C TYR A 296 -12.59 6.40 9.21
N VAL A 297 -13.70 6.12 9.89
CA VAL A 297 -15.01 6.64 9.48
C VAL A 297 -15.06 8.16 9.54
N LEU A 298 -14.57 8.76 10.63
CA LEU A 298 -14.56 10.21 10.80
C LEU A 298 -13.59 10.88 9.82
N LEU A 299 -12.39 10.32 9.61
CA LEU A 299 -11.46 10.82 8.60
C LEU A 299 -12.02 10.69 7.18
N ASN A 300 -12.66 9.56 6.85
CA ASN A 300 -13.31 9.35 5.56
C ASN A 300 -14.40 10.39 5.34
N ARG A 301 -15.21 10.72 6.35
CA ARG A 301 -16.27 11.73 6.22
C ARG A 301 -15.68 13.09 5.80
N VAL A 302 -14.60 13.52 6.44
CA VAL A 302 -13.93 14.80 6.17
C VAL A 302 -13.27 14.81 4.78
N LEU A 303 -12.59 13.73 4.40
CA LEU A 303 -11.86 13.66 3.11
C LEU A 303 -12.71 13.11 1.95
N LYS A 304 -13.98 12.75 2.19
CA LYS A 304 -14.90 12.22 1.19
C LYS A 304 -15.01 13.10 -0.07
N PRO A 305 -15.04 14.44 0.02
CA PRO A 305 -15.08 15.30 -1.18
C PRO A 305 -13.88 15.13 -2.12
N LEU A 306 -12.73 14.67 -1.61
CA LEU A 306 -11.53 14.42 -2.41
C LEU A 306 -11.49 13.03 -3.04
N ARG A 307 -12.38 12.11 -2.63
CA ARG A 307 -12.35 10.72 -3.11
C ARG A 307 -12.85 10.64 -4.55
N VAL A 308 -12.11 9.91 -5.39
CA VAL A 308 -12.54 9.70 -6.78
C VAL A 308 -13.87 8.96 -6.84
N GLU A 309 -14.72 9.32 -7.79
CA GLU A 309 -16.04 8.70 -7.94
C GLU A 309 -15.92 7.23 -8.37
N LYS A 310 -14.95 6.93 -9.26
CA LYS A 310 -14.73 5.61 -9.85
C LYS A 310 -13.25 5.30 -9.96
N ILE A 311 -12.86 4.11 -9.50
CA ILE A 311 -11.50 3.56 -9.62
C ILE A 311 -11.40 2.51 -10.74
N GLY A 312 -12.53 2.08 -11.31
CA GLY A 312 -12.61 0.97 -12.26
C GLY A 312 -12.53 -0.38 -11.55
N SER A 313 -11.37 -1.01 -11.57
CA SER A 313 -11.15 -2.33 -10.99
C SER A 313 -9.90 -2.33 -10.12
N LEU A 314 -10.00 -2.87 -8.89
CA LEU A 314 -8.86 -3.10 -8.01
C LEU A 314 -8.13 -4.40 -8.37
N HIS A 315 -8.87 -5.37 -8.93
CA HIS A 315 -8.36 -6.65 -9.43
C HIS A 315 -8.46 -6.74 -10.95
N ARG A 316 -7.50 -7.40 -11.60
CA ARG A 316 -7.44 -7.54 -13.07
C ARG A 316 -7.35 -8.99 -13.56
N GLY A 317 -7.18 -9.93 -12.65
CA GLY A 317 -7.00 -11.34 -12.94
C GLY A 317 -8.25 -12.00 -13.48
N ASN A 318 -8.04 -13.16 -14.09
CA ASN A 318 -9.10 -13.95 -14.72
C ASN A 318 -9.70 -15.03 -13.80
N HIS A 319 -9.16 -15.19 -12.58
CA HIS A 319 -9.58 -16.21 -11.62
C HIS A 319 -10.76 -15.75 -10.74
N ASN A 320 -11.77 -15.16 -11.37
CA ASN A 320 -13.00 -14.77 -10.69
C ASN A 320 -13.87 -16.00 -10.39
N ASN A 321 -14.32 -16.15 -9.15
CA ASN A 321 -15.22 -17.23 -8.74
C ASN A 321 -16.31 -16.69 -7.80
N GLU A 322 -17.43 -17.40 -7.67
CA GLU A 322 -18.60 -16.93 -6.90
C GLU A 322 -18.32 -16.84 -5.40
N GLU A 323 -17.43 -17.69 -4.88
CA GLU A 323 -17.08 -17.73 -3.44
C GLU A 323 -16.21 -16.53 -3.04
N ASN A 324 -15.24 -16.17 -3.89
CA ASN A 324 -14.27 -15.10 -3.69
C ASN A 324 -14.22 -14.19 -4.90
N PRO A 325 -15.31 -13.45 -5.19
CA PRO A 325 -15.35 -12.67 -6.42
C PRO A 325 -14.32 -11.55 -6.37
N LEU A 326 -13.64 -11.33 -7.48
CA LEU A 326 -12.68 -10.26 -7.62
C LEU A 326 -13.35 -8.89 -7.43
N ILE A 327 -12.59 -7.94 -6.91
CA ILE A 327 -13.07 -6.60 -6.57
C ILE A 327 -12.99 -5.70 -7.81
N THR A 328 -13.99 -5.82 -8.66
CA THR A 328 -14.13 -5.09 -9.93
C THR A 328 -15.47 -4.39 -10.03
N GLY A 329 -15.54 -3.30 -10.82
CA GLY A 329 -16.76 -2.54 -11.07
C GLY A 329 -17.45 -2.10 -9.78
N TYR A 330 -18.73 -2.45 -9.61
CA TYR A 330 -19.51 -2.06 -8.42
C TYR A 330 -18.91 -2.54 -7.10
N ARG A 331 -18.15 -3.64 -7.08
CA ARG A 331 -17.47 -4.12 -5.86
C ARG A 331 -16.30 -3.23 -5.48
N ALA A 332 -15.56 -2.72 -6.47
CA ALA A 332 -14.50 -1.74 -6.24
C ALA A 332 -15.08 -0.41 -5.73
N GLU A 333 -16.20 0.04 -6.30
CA GLU A 333 -16.92 1.22 -5.80
C GLU A 333 -17.45 1.02 -4.38
N ALA A 334 -17.99 -0.15 -4.05
CA ALA A 334 -18.43 -0.48 -2.70
C ALA A 334 -17.26 -0.49 -1.71
N TRP A 335 -16.11 -1.04 -2.10
CA TRP A 335 -14.90 -1.02 -1.27
C TRP A 335 -14.42 0.43 -1.02
N MET A 336 -14.45 1.32 -2.02
CA MET A 336 -14.09 2.73 -1.80
C MET A 336 -15.04 3.44 -0.82
N LYS A 337 -16.33 3.06 -0.84
CA LYS A 337 -17.39 3.66 -0.01
C LYS A 337 -17.58 2.94 1.33
N ARG A 338 -16.74 1.96 1.69
CA ARG A 338 -16.94 1.11 2.87
C ARG A 338 -17.03 1.85 4.20
N PHE A 339 -16.40 3.02 4.29
CA PHE A 339 -16.44 3.90 5.48
C PHE A 339 -17.52 4.98 5.41
N ASP A 340 -18.36 4.98 4.37
CA ASP A 340 -19.45 5.95 4.27
C ASP A 340 -20.54 5.61 5.28
N ILE A 341 -20.92 6.62 6.05
CA ILE A 341 -22.02 6.57 6.99
C ILE A 341 -23.06 7.63 6.60
N LYS A 342 -24.27 7.50 7.13
CA LYS A 342 -25.27 8.57 7.06
C LYS A 342 -24.93 9.65 8.08
N ASP A 343 -25.35 10.89 7.81
CA ASP A 343 -25.03 12.03 8.68
C ASP A 343 -25.61 11.90 10.11
N ASP A 344 -26.76 11.23 10.25
CA ASP A 344 -27.38 10.95 11.55
C ASP A 344 -26.57 9.96 12.42
N GLN A 345 -25.66 9.20 11.82
CA GLN A 345 -24.73 8.31 12.53
C GLN A 345 -23.47 9.02 13.03
N LYS A 346 -23.23 10.29 12.64
CA LYS A 346 -22.02 11.03 13.01
C LYS A 346 -21.76 11.03 14.53
N LEU A 347 -22.78 11.31 15.33
CA LEU A 347 -22.66 11.38 16.79
C LEU A 347 -22.33 10.02 17.42
N GLU A 348 -22.82 8.92 16.85
CA GLU A 348 -22.49 7.56 17.29
C GLU A 348 -20.99 7.29 17.17
N TYR A 349 -20.39 7.68 16.05
CA TYR A 349 -18.96 7.50 15.81
C TYR A 349 -18.08 8.41 16.67
N PHE A 350 -18.53 9.62 17.02
CA PHE A 350 -17.84 10.43 18.04
C PHE A 350 -17.93 9.81 19.44
N GLY A 351 -19.04 9.14 19.76
CA GLY A 351 -19.19 8.35 20.98
C GLY A 351 -18.22 7.16 20.99
N LYS A 352 -18.16 6.41 19.89
CA LYS A 352 -17.22 5.30 19.70
C LYS A 352 -15.77 5.76 19.79
N LEU A 353 -15.43 6.92 19.21
CA LEU A 353 -14.09 7.51 19.30
C LEU A 353 -13.60 7.68 20.75
N GLN A 354 -14.51 7.92 21.71
CA GLN A 354 -14.12 8.06 23.13
C GLN A 354 -13.52 6.77 23.73
N SER A 355 -13.83 5.60 23.16
CA SER A 355 -13.24 4.32 23.55
C SER A 355 -11.93 4.01 22.84
N GLU A 356 -11.58 4.75 21.80
CA GLU A 356 -10.33 4.56 21.07
C GLU A 356 -9.14 5.10 21.88
N PRO A 357 -7.97 4.43 21.85
CA PRO A 357 -6.77 4.93 22.52
C PRO A 357 -6.37 6.32 21.98
N LYS A 358 -6.18 7.27 22.88
CA LYS A 358 -5.65 8.60 22.54
C LYS A 358 -4.19 8.52 22.08
N LEU A 359 -3.81 9.44 21.22
CA LEU A 359 -2.44 9.59 20.73
C LEU A 359 -1.45 9.73 21.88
N ASN A 360 -0.29 9.11 21.73
CA ASN A 360 0.81 9.21 22.68
C ASN A 360 2.16 9.23 21.97
N SER A 361 3.21 9.66 22.69
CA SER A 361 4.55 9.84 22.14
C SER A 361 5.28 8.54 21.76
N LYS A 362 4.74 7.37 22.09
CA LYS A 362 5.30 6.08 21.62
C LYS A 362 4.96 5.84 20.15
N HIS A 363 3.80 6.31 19.71
CA HIS A 363 3.24 5.97 18.40
C HIS A 363 2.99 7.20 17.50
N ALA A 364 3.33 8.41 17.95
CA ALA A 364 3.16 9.65 17.20
C ALA A 364 4.26 10.66 17.54
N PHE A 365 4.55 11.57 16.60
CA PHE A 365 5.47 12.70 16.81
C PHE A 365 4.70 13.92 17.32
N LEU A 366 4.34 13.92 18.61
CA LEU A 366 3.50 14.97 19.19
C LEU A 366 4.13 16.37 19.10
N ASP A 367 5.45 16.44 19.03
CA ASP A 367 6.28 17.65 18.87
C ASP A 367 6.28 18.21 17.44
N ARG A 368 5.88 17.42 16.44
CA ARG A 368 5.81 17.81 15.03
C ARG A 368 4.38 18.10 14.56
N ARG A 369 3.45 18.23 15.49
CA ARG A 369 2.04 18.48 15.22
C ARG A 369 1.88 19.79 14.43
N VAL A 370 1.08 19.71 13.38
CA VAL A 370 0.47 20.87 12.72
C VAL A 370 -0.92 21.09 13.30
N ASP A 371 -1.22 22.33 13.69
CA ASP A 371 -2.58 22.73 14.03
C ASP A 371 -3.44 22.79 12.77
N TRP A 372 -4.70 22.39 12.88
CA TRP A 372 -5.61 22.35 11.73
C TRP A 372 -5.99 23.71 11.14
N GLY A 373 -5.52 24.81 11.73
CA GLY A 373 -5.98 26.18 11.46
C GLY A 373 -6.58 26.83 12.69
#